data_AF-A0A9P7QYK0-F1
#
_entry.id   AF-A0A9P7QYK0-F1
#
_cell.length_a   1.000
_cell.length_b   1.000
_cell.length_c   1.000
_cell.angle_alpha   90.00
_cell.angle_beta   90.00
_cell.angle_gamma   90.00
#
_symmetry.space_group_name_H-M   'P 1'
#
loop_
_entity.id
_entity.type
_entity.pdbx_description
1 polymer ?
#
loop_
_entity_poly.entity_id
_entity_poly.type
_entity_poly.pdbx_seq_one_letter_code
_entity_poly.pdbx_strand_id
1 'polypeptide(L)'
;MARQQPLMLGLTLIAFWAFLCNGLDLYRADSRNYATIQASKGFLPKGQSTFGVAAPDTSLWNHVKGAPSGASKDEDGYVSTTSDPKLAESWVSRFLGGNGFIYRIHSAPNMIDCQATLQKYNPYPEEAEFAALGGIKDNQIIGWTPVRGGVKGKEELNPFYQGNIYSNMGTGGAQYKLAAFPPNHQAWGEAPWSQFASCTRRRSARDLFQIEKRACSASKSNVDYAKEYLEYVEAVCPGCQ
;
A
#
# COMPACT_ATOMS: atom_id res chain seq x y z
N MET A 1 -48.89 17.04 32.44
CA MET A 1 -47.77 16.13 32.15
C MET A 1 -47.37 16.33 30.69
N ALA A 2 -46.38 17.19 30.43
CA ALA A 2 -45.86 17.44 29.09
C ALA A 2 -44.52 16.71 28.93
N ARG A 3 -44.45 15.86 27.90
CA ARG A 3 -43.38 14.90 27.64
C ARG A 3 -42.19 15.61 27.03
N GLN A 4 -41.05 15.61 27.72
CA GLN A 4 -39.76 16.06 27.18
C GLN A 4 -39.34 15.15 26.02
N GLN A 5 -38.99 15.74 24.87
CA GLN A 5 -38.36 15.04 23.74
C GLN A 5 -36.84 14.99 23.95
N PRO A 6 -36.16 13.88 23.61
CA PRO A 6 -34.72 13.72 23.85
C PRO A 6 -33.93 14.36 22.71
N LEU A 7 -33.46 15.59 22.92
CA LEU A 7 -32.52 16.29 22.02
C LEU A 7 -31.06 15.84 22.23
N MET A 8 -30.82 14.58 22.60
CA MET A 8 -29.51 14.07 23.03
C MET A 8 -29.04 12.81 22.29
N LEU A 9 -29.66 12.44 21.17
CA LEU A 9 -29.24 11.26 20.38
C LEU A 9 -28.50 11.61 19.07
N GLY A 10 -28.45 12.89 18.67
CA GLY A 10 -27.82 13.31 17.40
C GLY A 10 -26.33 13.68 17.50
N LEU A 11 -25.85 14.06 18.69
CA LEU A 11 -24.49 14.56 18.90
C LEU A 11 -23.44 13.46 19.12
N THR A 12 -23.85 12.23 19.44
CA THR A 12 -22.92 11.11 19.69
C THR A 12 -22.48 10.37 18.43
N LEU A 13 -23.25 10.43 17.34
CA LEU A 13 -22.91 9.80 16.05
C LEU A 13 -21.89 10.62 15.23
N ILE A 14 -21.85 11.94 15.40
CA ILE A 14 -20.92 12.82 14.66
C ILE A 14 -19.51 12.76 15.26
N ALA A 15 -19.39 12.57 16.58
CA ALA A 15 -18.09 12.44 17.26
C ALA A 15 -17.38 11.11 16.96
N PHE A 16 -18.12 10.04 16.60
CA PHE A 16 -17.53 8.74 16.27
C PHE A 16 -16.87 8.71 14.88
N TRP A 17 -17.29 9.60 13.97
CA TRP A 17 -16.66 9.77 12.65
C TRP A 17 -15.37 10.59 12.70
N ALA A 18 -15.28 11.58 13.60
CA ALA A 18 -14.09 12.41 13.73
C ALA A 18 -12.86 11.67 14.29
N PHE A 19 -13.06 10.56 15.01
CA PHE A 19 -11.95 9.73 15.53
C PHE A 19 -11.36 8.75 14.49
N LEU A 20 -12.05 8.50 13.37
CA LEU A 20 -11.58 7.59 12.32
C LEU A 20 -10.81 8.29 11.17
N CYS A 21 -10.69 9.61 11.21
CA CYS A 21 -10.04 10.42 10.17
C CYS A 21 -8.61 10.86 10.50
N ASN A 22 -7.98 10.37 11.58
CA ASN A 22 -6.54 10.57 11.74
C ASN A 22 -5.82 9.60 10.80
N GLY A 23 -5.05 10.15 9.86
CA GLY A 23 -4.19 9.34 8.99
C GLY A 23 -3.30 8.41 9.82
N LEU A 24 -3.17 7.18 9.36
CA LEU A 24 -2.19 6.23 9.89
C LEU A 24 -0.78 6.67 9.47
N ASP A 25 0.16 6.72 10.41
CA ASP A 25 1.57 6.87 10.09
C ASP A 25 2.14 5.52 9.65
N LEU A 26 2.85 5.53 8.52
CA LEU A 26 3.55 4.38 7.96
C LEU A 26 5.05 4.57 8.09
N TYR A 27 5.77 3.46 8.13
CA TYR A 27 7.20 3.44 8.43
C TYR A 27 7.97 2.70 7.35
N ARG A 28 9.12 3.24 6.95
CA ARG A 28 10.03 2.59 6.00
C ARG A 28 11.45 2.61 6.51
N ALA A 29 12.09 1.45 6.55
CA ALA A 29 13.53 1.35 6.71
C ALA A 29 14.22 1.59 5.36
N ASP A 30 15.18 2.51 5.29
CA ASP A 30 15.96 2.76 4.08
C ASP A 30 17.40 3.15 4.44
N SER A 31 18.36 2.79 3.59
CA SER A 31 19.77 3.13 3.79
C SER A 31 20.11 4.55 3.34
N ARG A 32 19.30 5.12 2.42
CA ARG A 32 19.50 6.46 1.88
C ARG A 32 19.17 7.51 2.93
N ASN A 33 19.99 8.55 3.02
CA ASN A 33 19.71 9.70 3.85
C ASN A 33 18.66 10.62 3.20
N TYR A 34 18.10 11.54 3.99
CA TYR A 34 17.03 12.39 3.49
C TYR A 34 17.46 13.29 2.33
N ALA A 35 18.71 13.78 2.30
CA ALA A 35 19.20 14.56 1.16
C ALA A 35 19.13 13.79 -0.16
N THR A 36 19.45 12.49 -0.16
CA THR A 36 19.28 11.60 -1.33
C THR A 36 17.81 11.40 -1.70
N ILE A 37 16.93 11.24 -0.71
CA ILE A 37 15.49 11.10 -0.94
C ILE A 37 14.90 12.38 -1.51
N GLN A 38 15.25 13.54 -0.96
CA GLN A 38 14.83 14.85 -1.42
C GLN A 38 15.33 15.15 -2.84
N ALA A 39 16.59 14.83 -3.16
CA ALA A 39 17.10 14.96 -4.52
C ALA A 39 16.30 14.15 -5.55
N SER A 40 15.69 13.05 -5.10
CA SER A 40 14.79 12.20 -5.89
C SER A 40 13.32 12.63 -5.80
N LYS A 41 13.02 13.71 -5.06
CA LYS A 41 11.67 14.20 -4.71
C LYS A 41 10.81 13.17 -3.95
N GLY A 42 11.44 12.19 -3.30
CA GLY A 42 10.78 11.12 -2.55
C GLY A 42 11.33 9.73 -2.86
N PHE A 43 10.54 8.71 -2.54
CA PHE A 43 10.80 7.32 -2.86
C PHE A 43 10.06 6.93 -4.14
N LEU A 44 10.80 6.67 -5.21
CA LEU A 44 10.27 6.05 -6.42
C LEU A 44 10.44 4.52 -6.35
N PRO A 45 9.52 3.75 -6.96
CA PRO A 45 9.79 2.36 -7.31
C PRO A 45 11.09 2.25 -8.12
N LYS A 46 11.85 1.16 -7.94
CA LYS A 46 13.06 0.89 -8.70
C LYS A 46 12.74 0.81 -10.20
N GLY A 47 13.57 1.45 -11.02
CA GLY A 47 13.36 1.52 -12.47
C GLY A 47 12.38 2.62 -12.91
N GLN A 48 11.78 3.36 -11.98
CA GLN A 48 10.87 4.47 -12.27
C GLN A 48 11.56 5.83 -12.04
N SER A 49 11.24 6.81 -12.89
CA SER A 49 11.80 8.18 -12.83
C SER A 49 10.76 9.26 -12.57
N THR A 50 9.48 8.90 -12.58
CA THR A 50 8.34 9.83 -12.49
C THR A 50 7.36 9.31 -11.46
N PHE A 51 6.85 10.17 -10.58
CA PHE A 51 5.84 9.79 -9.59
C PHE A 51 4.47 9.60 -10.22
N GLY A 52 3.60 8.83 -9.57
CA GLY A 52 2.18 8.73 -9.97
C GLY A 52 1.94 8.07 -11.33
N VAL A 53 2.89 7.28 -11.82
CA VAL A 53 2.72 6.50 -13.06
C VAL A 53 2.72 5.01 -12.76
N ALA A 54 1.91 4.25 -13.50
CA ALA A 54 1.93 2.80 -13.46
C ALA A 54 3.16 2.27 -14.22
N ALA A 55 4.05 1.58 -13.53
CA ALA A 55 5.20 0.92 -14.13
C ALA A 55 4.74 -0.26 -15.04
N PRO A 56 5.51 -0.63 -16.08
CA PRO A 56 5.17 -1.77 -16.95
C PRO A 56 4.97 -3.08 -16.18
N ASP A 57 5.78 -3.32 -15.15
CA ASP A 57 5.52 -4.35 -14.15
C ASP A 57 4.87 -3.67 -12.94
N THR A 58 3.52 -3.64 -12.92
CA THR A 58 2.78 -3.24 -11.72
C THR A 58 2.08 -4.46 -11.16
N SER A 59 2.57 -5.03 -10.05
CA SER A 59 2.01 -6.27 -9.51
C SER A 59 2.16 -6.34 -8.00
N LEU A 60 1.06 -6.12 -7.26
CA LEU A 60 1.06 -6.21 -5.80
C LEU A 60 1.45 -7.62 -5.34
N TRP A 61 0.97 -8.66 -6.03
CA TRP A 61 1.36 -10.05 -5.75
C TRP A 61 2.88 -10.28 -5.85
N ASN A 62 3.53 -9.73 -6.88
CA ASN A 62 4.98 -9.89 -7.03
C ASN A 62 5.76 -9.03 -6.05
N HIS A 63 5.26 -7.82 -5.77
CA HIS A 63 5.83 -6.91 -4.78
C HIS A 63 5.91 -7.57 -3.40
N VAL A 64 4.78 -8.08 -2.90
CA VAL A 64 4.67 -8.68 -1.56
C VAL A 64 5.53 -9.94 -1.42
N LYS A 65 5.67 -10.74 -2.49
CA LYS A 65 6.59 -11.90 -2.45
C LYS A 65 8.07 -11.50 -2.26
N GLY A 66 8.40 -10.23 -2.46
CA GLY A 66 9.74 -9.70 -2.20
C GLY A 66 10.85 -10.30 -3.06
N ALA A 67 12.08 -9.89 -2.75
CA ALA A 67 13.29 -10.41 -3.38
C ALA A 67 13.78 -11.66 -2.63
N PRO A 68 14.61 -12.53 -3.25
CA PRO A 68 15.22 -13.66 -2.54
C PRO A 68 16.03 -13.27 -1.30
N SER A 69 16.48 -12.01 -1.20
CA SER A 69 17.17 -11.45 -0.03
C SER A 69 16.25 -11.16 1.17
N GLY A 70 14.92 -11.29 1.01
CA GLY A 70 13.93 -10.88 2.00
C GLY A 70 13.69 -9.36 2.06
N ALA A 71 14.35 -8.57 1.21
CA ALA A 71 14.06 -7.16 1.05
C ALA A 71 12.93 -6.96 0.04
N SER A 72 12.23 -5.82 0.13
CA SER A 72 11.29 -5.44 -0.92
C SER A 72 12.00 -5.30 -2.27
N LYS A 73 11.37 -5.83 -3.32
CA LYS A 73 11.84 -5.66 -4.69
C LYS A 73 11.73 -4.22 -5.12
N ASP A 74 10.66 -3.53 -4.75
CA ASP A 74 10.28 -2.20 -5.22
C ASP A 74 10.33 -2.03 -6.77
N GLU A 75 10.49 -3.09 -7.57
CA GLU A 75 10.57 -3.02 -9.06
C GLU A 75 9.20 -3.19 -9.73
N ASP A 76 8.20 -3.60 -8.95
CA ASP A 76 6.83 -3.91 -9.37
C ASP A 76 5.87 -2.70 -9.27
N GLY A 77 6.38 -1.47 -9.38
CA GLY A 77 5.58 -0.23 -9.36
C GLY A 77 5.13 0.25 -7.98
N TYR A 78 5.58 -0.41 -6.91
CA TYR A 78 5.25 -0.05 -5.52
C TYR A 78 6.50 0.25 -4.69
N VAL A 79 6.32 1.04 -3.63
CA VAL A 79 7.30 1.23 -2.56
C VAL A 79 6.74 0.67 -1.27
N SER A 80 7.47 -0.27 -0.65
CA SER A 80 7.04 -0.93 0.58
C SER A 80 7.15 -0.03 1.82
N THR A 81 6.14 -0.10 2.69
CA THR A 81 6.10 0.50 4.03
C THR A 81 5.38 -0.45 5.00
N THR A 82 5.54 -0.26 6.31
CA THR A 82 4.79 -1.01 7.33
C THR A 82 4.08 -0.06 8.29
N SER A 83 2.95 -0.50 8.84
CA SER A 83 2.29 0.20 9.94
C SER A 83 2.91 -0.10 11.32
N ASP A 84 3.84 -1.07 11.43
CA ASP A 84 4.54 -1.40 12.67
C ASP A 84 5.92 -0.70 12.75
N PRO A 85 6.09 0.34 13.58
CA PRO A 85 7.38 1.02 13.72
C PRO A 85 8.49 0.11 14.28
N LYS A 86 8.16 -0.90 15.09
CA LYS A 86 9.15 -1.86 15.61
C LYS A 86 9.63 -2.79 14.51
N LEU A 87 8.75 -3.15 13.58
CA LEU A 87 9.13 -3.95 12.43
C LEU A 87 10.08 -3.18 11.51
N ALA A 88 9.79 -1.91 11.23
CA ALA A 88 10.70 -1.03 10.48
C ALA A 88 12.07 -0.90 11.16
N GLU A 89 12.13 -0.75 12.49
CA GLU A 89 13.38 -0.78 13.25
C GLU A 89 14.13 -2.11 13.09
N SER A 90 13.41 -3.23 13.17
CA SER A 90 13.99 -4.56 12.99
C SER A 90 14.59 -4.74 11.59
N TRP A 91 14.00 -4.15 10.56
CA TRP A 91 14.50 -4.20 9.19
C TRP A 91 15.82 -3.45 9.03
N VAL A 92 16.03 -2.34 9.75
CA VAL A 92 17.34 -1.67 9.78
C VAL A 92 18.41 -2.61 10.36
N SER A 93 18.09 -3.33 11.43
CA SER A 93 19.00 -4.32 12.01
C SER A 93 19.28 -5.48 11.05
N ARG A 94 18.22 -6.09 10.50
CA ARG A 94 18.29 -7.33 9.70
C ARG A 94 18.86 -7.13 8.31
N PHE A 95 18.51 -6.03 7.65
CA PHE A 95 18.80 -5.82 6.23
C PHE A 95 19.82 -4.70 5.96
N LEU A 96 20.01 -3.78 6.91
CA LEU A 96 20.91 -2.62 6.75
C LEU A 96 22.10 -2.65 7.73
N GLY A 97 22.37 -3.79 8.37
CA GLY A 97 23.50 -3.97 9.29
C GLY A 97 23.47 -3.00 10.48
N GLY A 98 22.28 -2.61 10.94
CA GLY A 98 22.10 -1.67 12.05
C GLY A 98 22.40 -0.21 11.69
N ASN A 99 22.57 0.14 10.41
CA ASN A 99 22.86 1.49 9.95
C ASN A 99 21.88 1.91 8.85
N GLY A 100 21.04 2.89 9.13
CA GLY A 100 20.05 3.36 8.17
C GLY A 100 19.17 4.46 8.74
N PHE A 101 17.97 4.58 8.19
CA PHE A 101 16.97 5.54 8.61
C PHE A 101 15.61 4.85 8.68
N ILE A 102 14.81 5.26 9.66
CA ILE A 102 13.39 4.92 9.73
C ILE A 102 12.63 6.18 9.34
N TYR A 103 12.02 6.17 8.15
CA TYR A 103 11.17 7.25 7.67
C TYR A 103 9.75 7.06 8.19
N ARG A 104 9.16 8.13 8.73
CA ARG A 104 7.75 8.18 9.12
C ARG A 104 6.99 8.98 8.07
N ILE A 105 5.96 8.37 7.51
CA ILE A 105 5.28 8.80 6.29
C ILE A 105 3.79 8.89 6.60
N HIS A 106 3.15 10.00 6.23
CA HIS A 106 1.71 10.11 6.40
C HIS A 106 0.99 9.22 5.38
N SER A 107 -0.02 8.47 5.81
CA SER A 107 -0.84 7.71 4.86
C SER A 107 -1.55 8.62 3.86
N ALA A 108 -1.73 8.10 2.64
CA ALA A 108 -2.49 8.75 1.58
C ALA A 108 -3.14 7.67 0.68
N PRO A 109 -4.07 8.02 -0.22
CA PRO A 109 -4.83 7.02 -0.97
C PRO A 109 -3.99 6.11 -1.89
N ASN A 110 -2.74 6.48 -2.22
CA ASN A 110 -1.80 5.61 -2.94
C ASN A 110 -1.26 4.44 -2.09
N MET A 111 -1.46 4.44 -0.77
CA MET A 111 -0.99 3.40 0.15
C MET A 111 -1.99 2.24 0.22
N ILE A 112 -1.68 1.14 -0.46
CA ILE A 112 -2.56 -0.03 -0.56
C ILE A 112 -2.30 -0.99 0.60
N ASP A 113 -3.35 -1.40 1.32
CA ASP A 113 -3.25 -2.41 2.36
C ASP A 113 -3.04 -3.80 1.72
N CYS A 114 -1.83 -4.35 1.86
CA CYS A 114 -1.45 -5.62 1.25
C CYS A 114 -2.28 -6.78 1.83
N GLN A 115 -2.45 -6.80 3.15
CA GLN A 115 -3.19 -7.87 3.83
C GLN A 115 -4.68 -7.82 3.50
N ALA A 116 -5.29 -6.63 3.52
CA ALA A 116 -6.70 -6.50 3.19
C ALA A 116 -6.98 -6.80 1.71
N THR A 117 -6.00 -6.55 0.81
CA THR A 117 -6.11 -6.80 -0.63
C THR A 117 -5.89 -8.26 -1.01
N LEU A 118 -4.86 -8.92 -0.48
CA LEU A 118 -4.50 -10.30 -0.81
C LEU A 118 -5.15 -11.33 0.12
N GLN A 119 -5.62 -10.90 1.28
CA GLN A 119 -6.31 -11.72 2.30
C GLN A 119 -5.53 -13.01 2.62
N LYS A 120 -6.19 -14.17 2.56
CA LYS A 120 -5.61 -15.49 2.83
C LYS A 120 -4.47 -15.89 1.88
N TYR A 121 -4.28 -15.14 0.78
CA TYR A 121 -3.19 -15.37 -0.15
C TYR A 121 -1.96 -14.51 0.14
N ASN A 122 -2.04 -13.53 1.06
CA ASN A 122 -0.85 -12.78 1.47
C ASN A 122 0.18 -13.75 2.09
N PRO A 123 1.39 -13.90 1.51
CA PRO A 123 2.42 -14.75 2.10
C PRO A 123 3.02 -14.18 3.39
N TYR A 124 2.90 -12.87 3.64
CA TYR A 124 3.53 -12.17 4.77
C TYR A 124 2.54 -11.23 5.49
N PRO A 125 1.43 -11.77 6.06
CA PRO A 125 0.46 -10.97 6.81
C PRO A 125 1.08 -10.21 8.00
N GLU A 126 2.11 -10.77 8.62
CA GLU A 126 2.81 -10.22 9.77
C GLU A 126 3.63 -8.95 9.45
N GLU A 127 3.89 -8.67 8.18
CA GLU A 127 4.63 -7.47 7.79
C GLU A 127 3.80 -6.19 7.93
N ALA A 128 2.48 -6.32 8.08
CA ALA A 128 1.53 -5.22 8.19
C ALA A 128 1.78 -4.15 7.11
N GLU A 129 2.06 -4.63 5.89
CA GLU A 129 2.58 -3.87 4.78
C GLU A 129 1.51 -2.99 4.12
N PHE A 130 1.89 -1.75 3.84
CA PHE A 130 1.20 -0.85 2.94
C PHE A 130 2.11 -0.53 1.75
N ALA A 131 1.68 -0.90 0.56
CA ALA A 131 2.44 -0.70 -0.67
C ALA A 131 2.01 0.62 -1.35
N ALA A 132 2.93 1.58 -1.46
CA ALA A 132 2.67 2.86 -2.12
C ALA A 132 2.75 2.72 -3.64
N LEU A 133 1.60 2.74 -4.34
CA LEU A 133 1.57 2.68 -5.80
C LEU A 133 2.13 3.97 -6.39
N GLY A 134 3.11 3.86 -7.29
CA GLY A 134 3.67 5.00 -8.01
C GLY A 134 4.64 5.86 -7.19
N GLY A 135 4.96 5.47 -5.95
CA GLY A 135 5.96 6.11 -5.09
C GLY A 135 5.37 6.89 -3.92
N ILE A 136 6.27 7.51 -3.15
CA ILE A 136 6.00 8.31 -1.96
C ILE A 136 6.75 9.62 -2.10
N LYS A 137 6.05 10.75 -2.22
CA LYS A 137 6.70 12.05 -2.39
C LYS A 137 7.40 12.52 -1.12
N ASP A 138 8.40 13.37 -1.29
CA ASP A 138 9.11 14.01 -0.18
C ASP A 138 8.18 14.83 0.72
N ASN A 139 7.19 15.52 0.16
CA ASN A 139 6.20 16.28 0.92
C ASN A 139 5.20 15.42 1.73
N GLN A 140 5.18 14.09 1.52
CA GLN A 140 4.40 13.12 2.30
C GLN A 140 5.15 12.57 3.52
N ILE A 141 6.49 12.68 3.52
CA ILE A 141 7.35 12.21 4.61
C ILE A 141 7.23 13.19 5.77
N ILE A 142 6.84 12.73 6.95
CA ILE A 142 6.71 13.56 8.16
C ILE A 142 8.08 13.81 8.80
N GLY A 143 8.95 12.80 8.81
CA GLY A 143 10.28 12.89 9.40
C GLY A 143 11.07 11.61 9.22
N TRP A 144 12.30 11.60 9.75
CA TRP A 144 13.17 10.43 9.73
C TRP A 144 13.97 10.32 11.02
N THR A 145 14.17 9.09 11.48
CA THR A 145 15.02 8.77 12.64
C THR A 145 16.26 8.03 12.15
N PRO A 146 17.48 8.57 12.33
CA PRO A 146 18.70 7.85 11.99
C PRO A 146 18.93 6.70 12.98
N VAL A 147 19.45 5.59 12.49
CA VAL A 147 19.92 4.46 13.30
C VAL A 147 21.38 4.22 12.97
N ARG A 148 22.23 4.14 14.00
CA ARG A 148 23.68 3.94 13.86
C ARG A 148 24.14 2.89 14.85
N GLY A 149 24.77 1.83 14.35
CA GLY A 149 25.16 0.68 15.18
C GLY A 149 24.00 0.09 15.99
N GLY A 150 22.78 0.10 15.45
CA GLY A 150 21.57 -0.37 16.13
C GLY A 150 20.95 0.62 17.14
N VAL A 151 21.54 1.79 17.33
CA VAL A 151 21.00 2.81 18.26
C VAL A 151 20.18 3.84 17.48
N LYS A 152 18.92 4.03 17.87
CA LYS A 152 18.05 5.10 17.34
C LYS A 152 18.48 6.47 17.85
N GLY A 153 18.62 7.41 16.91
CA GLY A 153 18.81 8.82 17.20
C GLY A 153 17.49 9.55 17.46
N LYS A 154 17.54 10.88 17.44
CA LYS A 154 16.37 11.74 17.50
C LYS A 154 15.71 11.84 16.12
N GLU A 155 14.38 11.83 16.06
CA GLU A 155 13.66 12.12 14.82
C GLU A 155 13.91 13.57 14.37
N GLU A 156 14.23 13.73 13.09
CA GLU A 156 14.30 14.99 12.38
C GLU A 156 13.00 15.18 11.60
N LEU A 157 12.29 16.28 11.85
CA LEU A 157 11.06 16.60 11.13
C LEU A 157 11.38 17.15 9.74
N ASN A 158 10.60 16.72 8.76
CA ASN A 158 10.73 17.18 7.39
C ASN A 158 10.12 18.59 7.23
N PRO A 159 10.90 19.64 6.92
CA PRO A 159 10.36 20.98 6.71
C PRO A 159 9.51 21.10 5.43
N PHE A 160 9.56 20.12 4.53
CA PHE A 160 8.78 20.07 3.29
C PHE A 160 7.48 19.26 3.42
N TYR A 161 7.22 18.66 4.60
CA TYR A 161 5.96 17.96 4.85
C TYR A 161 4.77 18.89 4.69
N GLN A 162 3.76 18.48 3.91
CA GLN A 162 2.56 19.28 3.63
C GLN A 162 1.33 18.73 4.35
N GLY A 163 1.24 19.00 5.66
CA GLY A 163 0.09 18.58 6.47
C GLY A 163 -1.26 19.09 5.94
N ASN A 164 -1.31 20.25 5.29
CA ASN A 164 -2.53 20.75 4.64
C ASN A 164 -3.05 19.84 3.52
N ILE A 165 -2.18 19.05 2.87
CA ILE A 165 -2.56 18.04 1.88
C ILE A 165 -2.95 16.75 2.59
N TYR A 166 -2.12 16.30 3.54
CA TYR A 166 -2.19 14.93 4.05
C TYR A 166 -3.04 14.75 5.31
N SER A 167 -3.22 15.77 6.16
CA SER A 167 -3.82 15.58 7.50
C SER A 167 -5.24 15.01 7.55
N ASN A 168 -6.00 15.11 6.45
CA ASN A 168 -7.33 14.50 6.32
C ASN A 168 -7.35 13.28 5.40
N MET A 169 -6.17 12.79 5.01
CA MET A 169 -6.01 11.64 4.13
C MET A 169 -5.80 10.37 4.94
N GLY A 170 -6.36 9.28 4.42
CA GLY A 170 -6.13 7.92 4.90
C GLY A 170 -5.48 7.06 3.82
N THR A 171 -5.31 5.78 4.11
CA THR A 171 -4.79 4.81 3.14
C THR A 171 -5.80 4.55 2.01
N GLY A 172 -5.35 3.91 0.93
CA GLY A 172 -6.21 3.39 -0.12
C GLY A 172 -7.04 2.17 0.29
N GLY A 173 -6.77 1.59 1.47
CA GLY A 173 -7.42 0.38 1.96
C GLY A 173 -7.20 -0.82 1.02
N ALA A 174 -8.18 -1.72 0.99
CA ALA A 174 -8.16 -2.90 0.13
C ALA A 174 -8.44 -2.55 -1.33
N GLN A 175 -7.55 -2.94 -2.24
CA GLN A 175 -7.71 -2.74 -3.68
C GLN A 175 -7.63 -4.07 -4.44
N TYR A 176 -8.68 -4.88 -4.36
CA TYR A 176 -8.73 -6.22 -4.95
C TYR A 176 -8.40 -6.29 -6.45
N LYS A 177 -8.72 -5.24 -7.22
CA LYS A 177 -8.35 -5.14 -8.64
C LYS A 177 -6.83 -5.02 -8.87
N LEU A 178 -6.09 -4.52 -7.88
CA LEU A 178 -4.62 -4.39 -7.91
C LEU A 178 -3.89 -5.61 -7.38
N ALA A 179 -4.61 -6.64 -6.91
CA ALA A 179 -4.01 -7.86 -6.33
C ALA A 179 -3.02 -8.54 -7.30
N ALA A 180 -3.27 -8.46 -8.61
CA ALA A 180 -2.34 -8.88 -9.65
C ALA A 180 -1.89 -10.36 -9.56
N PHE A 181 -2.76 -11.25 -9.06
CA PHE A 181 -2.46 -12.69 -9.04
C PHE A 181 -2.17 -13.22 -10.45
N PRO A 182 -1.29 -14.24 -10.57
CA PRO A 182 -0.97 -14.82 -11.88
C PRO A 182 -2.21 -15.40 -12.55
N PRO A 183 -2.23 -15.51 -13.90
CA PRO A 183 -3.32 -16.16 -14.61
C PRO A 183 -3.61 -17.56 -14.05
N ASN A 184 -4.89 -17.93 -13.96
CA ASN A 184 -5.37 -19.18 -13.38
C ASN A 184 -5.11 -19.38 -11.89
N HIS A 185 -4.68 -18.34 -11.17
CA HIS A 185 -4.66 -18.40 -9.70
C HIS A 185 -6.08 -18.55 -9.16
N GLN A 186 -6.26 -19.42 -8.17
CA GLN A 186 -7.58 -19.74 -7.59
C GLN A 186 -8.34 -18.51 -7.08
N ALA A 187 -7.63 -17.49 -6.58
CA ALA A 187 -8.22 -16.25 -6.12
C ALA A 187 -9.14 -15.58 -7.16
N TRP A 188 -8.81 -15.65 -8.45
CA TRP A 188 -9.64 -15.06 -9.51
C TRP A 188 -11.02 -15.73 -9.64
N GLY A 189 -11.21 -16.93 -9.11
CA GLY A 189 -12.51 -17.60 -9.04
C GLY A 189 -13.30 -17.32 -7.76
N GLU A 190 -12.72 -16.60 -6.79
CA GLU A 190 -13.26 -16.40 -5.45
C GLU A 190 -13.61 -14.93 -5.19
N ALA A 191 -14.65 -14.69 -4.38
CA ALA A 191 -14.93 -13.34 -3.91
C ALA A 191 -13.81 -12.88 -2.94
N PRO A 192 -13.40 -11.60 -2.96
CA PRO A 192 -13.95 -10.52 -3.77
C PRO A 192 -13.28 -10.33 -5.14
N TRP A 193 -12.22 -11.06 -5.49
CA TRP A 193 -11.47 -10.84 -6.73
C TRP A 193 -12.20 -11.26 -8.00
N SER A 194 -13.15 -12.19 -7.88
CA SER A 194 -13.96 -12.69 -9.00
C SER A 194 -14.72 -11.60 -9.76
N GLN A 195 -15.04 -10.46 -9.12
CA GLN A 195 -15.67 -9.31 -9.77
C GLN A 195 -14.74 -8.58 -10.76
N PHE A 196 -13.42 -8.78 -10.62
CA PHE A 196 -12.38 -8.18 -11.48
C PHE A 196 -11.78 -9.19 -12.45
N ALA A 197 -12.30 -10.42 -12.48
CA ALA A 197 -11.80 -11.54 -13.25
C ALA A 197 -12.72 -11.95 -14.40
N SER A 198 -12.11 -12.48 -15.45
CA SER A 198 -12.79 -13.12 -16.57
C SER A 198 -12.43 -14.59 -16.58
N CYS A 199 -13.44 -15.46 -16.63
CA CYS A 199 -13.27 -16.90 -16.56
C CYS A 199 -13.67 -17.57 -17.88
N THR A 200 -12.77 -18.35 -18.46
CA THR A 200 -13.07 -19.19 -19.61
C THR A 200 -13.45 -20.60 -19.17
N ARG A 201 -14.54 -21.15 -19.72
CA ARG A 201 -14.87 -22.56 -19.57
C ARG A 201 -13.94 -23.38 -20.45
N ARG A 202 -13.10 -24.22 -19.85
CA ARG A 202 -12.40 -25.28 -20.60
C ARG A 202 -13.36 -26.46 -20.76
N ARG A 203 -13.91 -26.66 -21.96
CA ARG A 203 -14.56 -27.93 -22.32
C ARG A 203 -13.46 -28.93 -22.66
N SER A 204 -13.26 -29.97 -21.85
CA SER A 204 -12.46 -31.13 -22.28
C SER A 204 -13.41 -32.24 -22.72
N ALA A 205 -13.27 -32.71 -23.96
CA ALA A 205 -14.08 -33.76 -24.55
C ALA A 205 -13.80 -35.16 -23.97
N ARG A 206 -12.92 -35.29 -22.97
CA ARG A 206 -12.38 -36.57 -22.49
C ARG A 206 -12.77 -36.98 -21.07
N ASP A 207 -13.51 -36.17 -20.33
CA ASP A 207 -13.90 -36.53 -18.97
C ASP A 207 -15.42 -36.68 -18.89
N LEU A 208 -15.87 -37.92 -18.74
CA LEU A 208 -17.27 -38.25 -18.46
C LEU A 208 -17.73 -37.84 -17.03
N PHE A 209 -16.82 -37.32 -16.21
CA PHE A 209 -17.07 -36.87 -14.83
C PHE A 209 -16.33 -35.54 -14.54
N GLN A 210 -16.64 -34.44 -15.24
CA GLN A 210 -15.93 -33.15 -15.02
C GLN A 210 -16.50 -32.29 -13.90
N ILE A 211 -15.67 -32.06 -12.89
CA ILE A 211 -15.63 -30.78 -12.20
C ILE A 211 -15.20 -29.73 -13.24
N GLU A 212 -16.07 -28.80 -13.63
CA GLU A 212 -15.75 -27.69 -14.55
C GLU A 212 -14.57 -26.86 -13.99
N LYS A 213 -13.34 -27.11 -14.45
CA LYS A 213 -12.19 -26.23 -14.12
C LYS A 213 -12.31 -24.95 -14.94
N ARG A 214 -12.76 -23.87 -14.29
CA ARG A 214 -12.76 -22.52 -14.86
C ARG A 214 -11.34 -21.94 -14.78
N ALA A 215 -10.82 -21.53 -15.93
CA ALA A 215 -9.55 -20.81 -16.04
C ALA A 215 -9.86 -19.31 -15.93
N CYS A 216 -9.56 -18.71 -14.78
CA CYS A 216 -9.84 -17.31 -14.48
C CYS A 216 -8.57 -16.48 -14.42
N SER A 217 -8.63 -15.25 -14.94
CA SER A 217 -7.56 -14.25 -14.87
C SER A 217 -8.16 -12.86 -14.68
N ALA A 218 -7.34 -11.87 -14.33
CA ALA A 218 -7.75 -10.47 -14.35
C ALA A 218 -8.39 -10.10 -15.71
N SER A 219 -9.46 -9.31 -15.67
CA SER A 219 -10.18 -8.85 -16.87
C SER A 219 -9.48 -7.71 -17.62
N LYS A 220 -8.56 -7.00 -16.93
CA LYS A 220 -7.69 -5.97 -17.50
C LYS A 220 -6.25 -6.26 -17.13
N SER A 221 -5.31 -5.62 -17.82
CA SER A 221 -3.91 -5.68 -17.40
C SER A 221 -3.72 -5.01 -16.04
N ASN A 222 -2.71 -5.43 -15.28
CA ASN A 222 -2.44 -4.81 -13.99
C ASN A 222 -2.05 -3.32 -14.14
N VAL A 223 -1.40 -2.97 -15.25
CA VAL A 223 -1.03 -1.59 -15.60
C VAL A 223 -2.28 -0.73 -15.81
N ASP A 224 -3.32 -1.26 -16.48
CA ASP A 224 -4.56 -0.51 -16.69
C ASP A 224 -5.31 -0.29 -15.38
N TYR A 225 -5.40 -1.31 -14.51
CA TYR A 225 -5.99 -1.13 -13.18
C TYR A 225 -5.20 -0.14 -12.32
N ALA A 226 -3.87 -0.13 -12.43
CA ALA A 226 -3.01 0.81 -11.74
C ALA A 226 -3.19 2.24 -12.25
N LYS A 227 -3.28 2.46 -13.56
CA LYS A 227 -3.59 3.77 -14.15
C LYS A 227 -4.94 4.29 -13.67
N GLU A 228 -5.98 3.47 -13.75
CA GLU A 228 -7.32 3.83 -13.27
C GLU A 228 -7.32 4.18 -11.77
N TYR A 229 -6.49 3.49 -10.97
CA TYR A 229 -6.39 3.78 -9.55
C TYR A 229 -5.60 5.08 -9.28
N LEU A 230 -4.50 5.31 -9.99
CA LEU A 230 -3.72 6.55 -9.89
C LEU A 230 -4.57 7.77 -10.33
N GLU A 231 -5.38 7.65 -11.37
CA GLU A 231 -6.36 8.69 -11.74
C GLU A 231 -7.35 8.98 -10.59
N TYR A 232 -7.84 7.94 -9.90
CA TYR A 232 -8.68 8.10 -8.70
C TYR A 232 -7.93 8.79 -7.56
N VAL A 233 -6.68 8.41 -7.30
CA VAL A 233 -5.86 9.06 -6.25
C VAL A 233 -5.69 10.54 -6.56
N GLU A 234 -5.50 10.95 -7.81
CA GLU A 234 -5.33 12.37 -8.18
C GLU A 234 -6.61 13.16 -7.91
N ALA A 235 -7.75 12.55 -8.23
CA ALA A 235 -9.04 13.18 -8.05
C ALA A 235 -9.38 13.39 -6.56
N VAL A 236 -8.98 12.46 -5.69
CA VAL A 236 -9.30 12.51 -4.25
C VAL A 236 -8.25 13.29 -3.46
N CYS A 237 -6.98 13.20 -3.84
CA CYS A 237 -5.90 13.97 -3.25
C CYS A 237 -4.96 14.51 -4.32
N PRO A 238 -5.28 15.70 -4.87
CA PRO A 238 -4.41 16.38 -5.82
C PRO A 238 -3.00 16.56 -5.23
N GLY A 239 -2.00 16.04 -5.92
CA GLY A 239 -0.61 16.12 -5.47
C GLY A 239 -0.15 15.04 -4.50
N CYS A 240 -1.00 14.09 -4.09
CA CYS A 240 -0.59 12.93 -3.28
C CYS A 240 0.27 11.89 -4.05
N GLN A 241 0.33 11.97 -5.38
CA GLN A 241 1.02 10.99 -6.24
C GLN A 241 2.37 11.46 -6.73
#